data_AF-A0A359I7H5-F1
#
_entry.id   AF-A0A359I7H5-F1
#
_cell.length_a   1.000
_cell.length_b   1.000
_cell.length_c   1.000
_cell.angle_alpha   90.00
_cell.angle_beta   90.00
_cell.angle_gamma   90.00
#
_symmetry.space_group_name_H-M   'P 1'
#
loop_
_entity.id
_entity.type
_entity.pdbx_description
1 polymer ?
#
loop_
_entity_poly.entity_id
_entity_poly.type
_entity_poly.pdbx_seq_one_letter_code
_entity_poly.pdbx_strand_id
1 'polypeptide(L)'
;MLSILRKEAQAILDIPVSDAYDRAVELIVEHVNRRGGKLITSGMGKAGQIAMNISTTFSSTGTPSVFMHPSEAQHGDLGVIQRHDLL
;
A
#
# COMPACT_ATOMS: atom_id res chain seq x y z
N MET A 1 -23.14 16.90 -10.37
CA MET A 1 -22.76 16.64 -8.98
C MET A 1 -23.33 15.31 -8.47
N LEU A 2 -24.66 15.18 -8.30
CA LEU A 2 -25.28 13.94 -7.78
C LEU A 2 -24.97 12.69 -8.61
N SER A 3 -24.85 12.82 -9.93
CA SER A 3 -24.48 11.70 -10.81
C SER A 3 -23.06 11.19 -10.60
N ILE A 4 -22.11 12.05 -10.20
CA ILE A 4 -20.72 11.66 -9.92
C ILE A 4 -20.67 10.89 -8.61
N LEU A 5 -21.27 11.45 -7.54
CA LEU A 5 -21.32 10.80 -6.23
C LEU A 5 -21.98 9.41 -6.29
N ARG A 6 -23.06 9.25 -7.07
CA ARG A 6 -23.69 7.94 -7.28
C ARG A 6 -22.75 6.94 -7.95
N LYS A 7 -21.97 7.37 -8.94
CA LYS A 7 -20.99 6.50 -9.62
C LYS A 7 -19.84 6.12 -8.70
N GLU A 8 -19.35 7.03 -7.89
CA GLU A 8 -18.28 6.75 -6.92
C GLU A 8 -18.77 5.79 -5.82
N ALA A 9 -19.97 6.00 -5.28
CA ALA A 9 -20.57 5.10 -4.30
C ALA A 9 -20.75 3.69 -4.86
N GLN A 10 -21.27 3.58 -6.10
CA GLN A 10 -21.42 2.29 -6.75
C GLN A 10 -20.06 1.61 -6.99
N ALA A 11 -19.03 2.36 -7.40
CA ALA A 11 -17.69 1.82 -7.58
C ALA A 11 -17.09 1.26 -6.29
N ILE A 12 -17.42 1.82 -5.12
CA ILE A 12 -17.02 1.29 -3.81
C ILE A 12 -17.77 0.00 -3.48
N LEU A 13 -19.08 -0.05 -3.75
CA LEU A 13 -19.91 -1.24 -3.51
C LEU A 13 -19.50 -2.42 -4.42
N ASP A 14 -19.00 -2.12 -5.61
CA ASP A 14 -18.58 -3.12 -6.59
C ASP A 14 -17.14 -3.63 -6.36
N ILE A 15 -16.43 -3.18 -5.30
CA ILE A 15 -15.09 -3.68 -4.98
C ILE A 15 -15.19 -5.20 -4.69
N PRO A 16 -14.49 -6.05 -5.46
CA PRO A 16 -14.62 -7.50 -5.33
C PRO A 16 -13.95 -7.97 -4.04
N VAL A 17 -14.74 -8.57 -3.13
CA VAL A 17 -14.23 -9.18 -1.90
C VAL A 17 -13.94 -10.65 -2.14
N SER A 18 -12.70 -11.07 -1.88
CA SER A 18 -12.25 -12.45 -2.04
C SER A 18 -11.12 -12.76 -1.04
N ASP A 19 -10.75 -14.04 -0.94
CA ASP A 19 -9.64 -14.53 -0.10
C ASP A 19 -8.28 -13.88 -0.40
N ALA A 20 -8.16 -13.10 -1.48
CA ALA A 20 -6.99 -12.28 -1.74
C ALA A 20 -6.71 -11.25 -0.64
N TYR A 21 -7.76 -10.72 0.01
CA TYR A 21 -7.61 -9.80 1.14
C TYR A 21 -6.95 -10.48 2.34
N ASP A 22 -7.42 -11.66 2.72
CA ASP A 22 -6.86 -12.40 3.86
C ASP A 22 -5.39 -12.74 3.60
N ARG A 23 -5.06 -13.22 2.39
CA ARG A 23 -3.66 -13.49 2.01
C ARG A 23 -2.78 -12.24 2.08
N ALA A 24 -3.28 -11.08 1.63
CA ALA A 24 -2.52 -9.83 1.71
C ALA A 24 -2.24 -9.42 3.17
N VAL A 25 -3.25 -9.54 4.05
CA VAL A 25 -3.11 -9.26 5.48
C VAL A 25 -2.11 -10.24 6.13
N GLU A 26 -2.20 -11.53 5.82
CA GLU A 26 -1.28 -12.55 6.33
C GLU A 26 0.18 -12.26 5.93
N LEU A 27 0.41 -11.87 4.68
CA LEU A 27 1.75 -11.49 4.21
C LEU A 27 2.29 -10.28 4.98
N ILE A 28 1.47 -9.24 5.17
CA ILE A 28 1.88 -8.05 5.94
C ILE A 28 2.24 -8.45 7.38
N VAL A 29 1.38 -9.22 8.05
CA VAL A 29 1.62 -9.66 9.43
C VAL A 29 2.90 -10.49 9.53
N GLU A 30 3.11 -11.43 8.61
CA GLU A 30 4.29 -12.30 8.63
C GLU A 30 5.59 -11.53 8.36
N HIS A 31 5.62 -10.69 7.33
CA HIS A 31 6.83 -10.01 6.89
C HIS A 31 7.17 -8.79 7.74
N VAL A 32 6.16 -8.01 8.10
CA VAL A 32 6.34 -6.74 8.82
C VAL A 32 6.28 -6.98 10.33
N ASN A 33 5.16 -7.49 10.85
CA ASN A 33 4.97 -7.57 12.30
C ASN A 33 5.78 -8.69 12.97
N ARG A 34 5.96 -9.84 12.31
CA ARG A 34 6.69 -10.99 12.89
C ARG A 34 8.17 -10.99 12.57
N ARG A 35 8.54 -10.66 11.32
CA ARG A 35 9.95 -10.68 10.87
C ARG A 35 10.66 -9.33 10.97
N GLY A 36 9.94 -8.26 11.35
CA GLY A 36 10.52 -6.94 11.57
C GLY A 36 10.92 -6.20 10.29
N GLY A 37 10.35 -6.57 9.13
CA GLY A 37 10.47 -5.79 7.90
C GLY A 37 9.60 -4.53 7.93
N LYS A 38 9.47 -3.87 6.78
CA LYS A 38 8.51 -2.78 6.55
C LYS A 38 7.72 -3.00 5.27
N LEU A 39 6.52 -2.42 5.23
CA LEU A 39 5.70 -2.36 4.03
C LEU A 39 6.24 -1.26 3.10
N ILE A 40 6.54 -1.59 1.85
CA ILE A 40 6.96 -0.65 0.83
C ILE A 40 5.77 -0.42 -0.09
N THR A 41 5.22 0.79 -0.08
CA THR A 41 4.20 1.17 -1.06
C THR A 41 4.84 1.90 -2.22
N SER A 42 4.29 1.76 -3.43
CA SER A 42 4.83 2.42 -4.62
C SER A 42 3.72 2.73 -5.62
N GLY A 43 3.93 3.74 -6.47
CA GLY A 43 2.98 4.12 -7.52
C GLY A 43 3.30 5.46 -8.16
N MET A 44 2.67 5.71 -9.31
CA MET A 44 2.84 6.95 -10.09
C MET A 44 1.56 7.80 -10.08
N GLY A 45 1.73 9.11 -10.21
CA GLY A 45 0.60 10.06 -10.35
C GLY A 45 -0.41 9.94 -9.20
N LYS A 46 -1.71 9.97 -9.54
CA LYS A 46 -2.80 9.89 -8.55
C LYS A 46 -2.75 8.58 -7.73
N ALA A 47 -2.39 7.46 -8.36
CA ALA A 47 -2.23 6.18 -7.66
C ALA A 47 -1.06 6.23 -6.66
N GLY A 48 0.04 6.91 -7.02
CA GLY A 48 1.16 7.16 -6.10
C GLY A 48 0.75 7.97 -4.87
N GLN A 49 -0.12 8.97 -5.03
CA GLN A 49 -0.67 9.73 -3.89
C GLN A 49 -1.51 8.84 -2.96
N ILE A 50 -2.29 7.89 -3.51
CA ILE A 50 -3.02 6.91 -2.72
C ILE A 50 -2.06 5.95 -2.00
N ALA A 51 -1.03 5.44 -2.68
CA ALA A 51 0.00 4.60 -2.07
C ALA A 51 0.70 5.31 -0.89
N MET A 52 1.04 6.59 -1.05
CA MET A 52 1.60 7.42 0.01
C MET A 52 0.66 7.58 1.21
N ASN A 53 -0.65 7.77 0.97
CA ASN A 53 -1.65 7.84 2.04
C ASN A 53 -1.80 6.48 2.75
N ILE A 54 -1.81 5.37 2.00
CA ILE A 54 -1.84 4.01 2.56
C ILE A 54 -0.62 3.78 3.45
N SER A 55 0.58 4.15 3.01
CA SER A 55 1.79 4.04 3.82
C SER A 55 1.70 4.83 5.13
N THR A 56 1.21 6.06 5.05
CA THR A 56 1.00 6.90 6.24
C THR A 56 0.00 6.26 7.21
N THR A 57 -1.07 5.68 6.67
CA THR A 57 -2.10 4.98 7.46
C THR A 57 -1.50 3.79 8.20
N PHE A 58 -0.76 2.91 7.51
CA PHE A 58 -0.11 1.75 8.14
C PHE A 58 0.88 2.14 9.24
N SER A 59 1.73 3.13 8.97
CA SER A 59 2.68 3.64 9.96
C SER A 59 1.97 4.21 11.20
N SER A 60 0.82 4.86 11.01
CA SER A 60 0.01 5.42 12.11
C SER A 60 -0.69 4.34 12.94
N THR A 61 -0.90 3.15 12.37
CA THR A 61 -1.55 2.00 13.05
C THR A 61 -0.54 0.96 13.52
N GLY A 62 0.75 1.29 13.62
CA GLY A 62 1.78 0.41 14.19
C GLY A 62 2.40 -0.61 13.22
N THR A 63 2.21 -0.45 11.92
CA THR A 63 2.86 -1.25 10.87
C THR A 63 3.87 -0.38 10.13
N PRO A 64 5.19 -0.54 10.36
CA PRO A 64 6.21 0.27 9.69
C PRO A 64 6.04 0.24 8.16
N SER A 65 5.86 1.41 7.55
CA SER A 65 5.65 1.53 6.11
C SER A 65 6.32 2.78 5.53
N VAL A 66 6.85 2.65 4.31
CA VAL A 66 7.44 3.77 3.55
C VAL A 66 6.94 3.77 2.10
N PHE A 67 6.76 4.96 1.53
CA PHE A 67 6.46 5.13 0.11
C PHE A 67 7.76 5.29 -0.68
N MET A 68 7.91 4.53 -1.76
CA MET A 68 9.04 4.62 -2.69
C MET A 68 8.50 4.98 -4.07
N HIS A 69 8.92 6.11 -4.62
CA HIS A 69 8.51 6.52 -5.96
C HIS A 69 9.21 5.66 -7.03
N PRO A 70 8.50 5.03 -7.98
CA PRO A 70 9.09 4.10 -8.95
C PRO A 70 10.22 4.69 -9.81
N SER A 71 10.15 5.98 -10.15
CA SER A 71 11.23 6.64 -10.91
C SER A 71 12.49 6.81 -10.06
N GLU A 72 12.35 7.18 -8.78
CA GLU A 72 13.49 7.40 -7.88
C GLU A 72 14.15 6.08 -7.47
N ALA A 73 13.36 4.98 -7.42
CA ALA A 73 13.88 3.64 -7.17
C ALA A 73 15.01 3.26 -8.15
N GLN A 74 14.88 3.67 -9.42
CA GLN A 74 15.90 3.43 -10.46
C GLN A 74 17.15 4.30 -10.30
N HIS A 75 17.10 5.32 -9.45
CA HIS A 75 18.15 6.30 -9.22
C HIS A 75 18.77 6.22 -7.81
N GLY A 76 18.49 5.15 -7.06
CA GLY A 76 19.16 4.84 -5.80
C GLY A 76 18.23 4.44 -4.67
N ASP A 77 16.96 4.85 -4.73
CA ASP A 77 16.00 4.60 -3.63
C ASP A 77 15.67 3.12 -3.45
N LEU A 78 15.96 2.25 -4.44
CA LEU A 78 15.85 0.80 -4.27
C LEU A 78 16.70 0.29 -3.09
N GLY A 79 17.74 1.02 -2.70
CA GLY A 79 18.57 0.73 -1.52
C GLY A 79 17.84 0.84 -0.18
N VAL A 80 16.63 1.42 -0.15
CA VAL A 80 15.76 1.45 1.04
C VAL A 80 15.20 0.07 1.37
N ILE A 81 15.11 -0.83 0.38
CA ILE A 81 14.59 -2.19 0.58
C ILE A 81 15.57 -3.00 1.43
N GLN A 82 15.04 -3.61 2.47
CA GLN A 82 15.76 -4.45 3.41
C GLN A 82 15.23 -5.89 3.37
N ARG A 83 15.98 -6.80 4.00
CA ARG A 83 15.53 -8.18 4.20
C ARG A 83 14.23 -8.18 5.00
N HIS A 84 13.27 -8.99 4.56
CA HIS A 84 11.92 -9.14 5.15
C HIS A 84 10.92 -8.04 4.81
N ASP A 85 11.31 -7.01 4.08
CA ASP A 85 10.35 -6.04 3.53
C ASP A 85 9.35 -6.74 2.59
N LEU A 86 8.17 -6.14 2.49
CA LEU A 86 7.09 -6.56 1.61
C LEU A 86 6.70 -5.38 0.71
N LEU A 87 6.53 -5.62 -0.58
CA LEU A 87 6.06 -4.64 -1.56
C LEU A 87 4.64 -4.98 -2.03
#